data_AF-A0A6N7XJ45-F1
#
_entry.id   AF-A0A6N7XJ45-F1
#
_cell.length_a   1.000
_cell.length_b   1.000
_cell.length_c   1.000
_cell.angle_alpha   90.00
_cell.angle_beta   90.00
_cell.angle_gamma   90.00
#
_symmetry.space_group_name_H-M   'P 1'
#
loop_
_entity.id
_entity.type
_entity.pdbx_description
1 polymer ?
#
loop_
_entity_poly.entity_id
_entity_poly.type
_entity_poly.pdbx_seq_one_letter_code
_entity_poly.pdbx_strand_id
1 'polypeptide(L)'
;MKIKYEFATETVEVEVSAEMYALHMELNRVEYNNNHRETRRHISLDTGLEHSEWLRSYDSDVYQQIAAEEDAANIRAAIDALSDSQKDLIQKIFDEGMSIKDYAEACGVKPSAISHRIRTIRNNLKEILK
;
A
#
# COMPACT_ATOMS: atom_id res chain seq x y z
N MET A 1 20.49 7.13 -59.01
CA MET A 1 19.85 6.08 -58.18
C MET A 1 18.53 6.61 -57.67
N LYS A 2 17.56 5.77 -57.32
CA LYS A 2 16.22 6.23 -56.88
C LYS A 2 16.01 5.90 -55.42
N ILE A 3 15.49 6.85 -54.66
CA ILE A 3 15.01 6.63 -53.30
C ILE A 3 13.49 6.77 -53.33
N LYS A 4 12.80 5.77 -52.78
CA LYS A 4 11.34 5.74 -52.67
C LYS A 4 10.93 6.11 -51.25
N TYR A 5 10.05 7.09 -51.12
CA TYR A 5 9.43 7.46 -49.87
C TYR A 5 7.93 7.16 -49.94
N GLU A 6 7.45 6.39 -48.98
CA GLU A 6 6.03 6.07 -48.82
C GLU A 6 5.47 6.92 -47.69
N PHE A 7 4.64 7.89 -48.05
CA PHE A 7 3.87 8.70 -47.11
C PHE A 7 2.45 8.13 -47.01
N ALA A 8 1.71 8.52 -45.96
CA ALA A 8 0.34 8.04 -45.73
C ALA A 8 -0.63 8.39 -46.88
N THR A 9 -0.33 9.44 -47.64
CA THR A 9 -1.18 9.96 -48.73
C THR A 9 -0.64 9.67 -50.12
N GLU A 10 0.67 9.49 -50.27
CA GLU A 10 1.30 9.33 -51.58
C GLU A 10 2.68 8.68 -51.48
N THR A 11 3.17 8.21 -52.63
CA THR A 11 4.52 7.68 -52.77
C THR A 11 5.31 8.58 -53.70
N VAL A 12 6.49 9.01 -53.25
CA VAL A 12 7.37 9.89 -54.02
C VAL A 12 8.67 9.17 -54.32
N GLU A 13 9.10 9.19 -55.58
CA GLU A 13 10.40 8.70 -56.00
C GLU A 13 11.31 9.89 -56.35
N VAL A 14 12.48 9.95 -55.73
CA VAL A 14 13.46 11.00 -55.96
C VAL A 14 14.70 10.40 -56.63
N GLU A 15 15.08 10.95 -57.79
CA GLU A 15 16.34 10.60 -58.45
C GLU A 15 17.50 11.38 -57.82
N VAL A 16 18.53 10.65 -57.37
CA VAL A 16 19.66 11.20 -56.63
C VAL A 16 20.99 10.66 -57.16
N SER A 17 22.06 11.42 -56.95
CA SER A 17 23.42 10.99 -57.31
C SER A 17 23.85 9.76 -56.51
N ALA A 18 24.84 9.02 -57.02
CA ALA A 18 25.32 7.80 -56.36
C ALA A 18 25.92 8.07 -54.97
N GLU A 19 26.63 9.19 -54.79
CA GLU A 19 27.21 9.61 -53.51
C GLU A 19 26.12 9.90 -52.47
N MET A 20 25.09 10.65 -52.86
CA MET A 20 23.96 10.96 -51.97
C MET A 20 23.15 9.71 -51.63
N TYR A 21 23.00 8.78 -52.57
CA TYR A 21 22.36 7.50 -52.32
C TYR A 21 23.12 6.65 -51.30
N ALA A 22 24.45 6.55 -51.45
CA ALA A 22 25.30 5.81 -50.51
C ALA A 22 25.24 6.43 -49.10
N LEU A 23 25.32 7.76 -49.00
CA LEU A 23 25.19 8.48 -47.73
C LEU A 23 23.83 8.22 -47.08
N HIS A 24 22.73 8.28 -47.85
CA HIS A 24 21.40 8.02 -47.34
C HIS A 24 21.24 6.59 -46.79
N MET A 25 21.78 5.59 -47.50
CA MET A 25 21.75 4.20 -47.03
C MET A 25 22.54 4.01 -45.73
N GLU A 26 23.69 4.67 -45.59
CA GLU A 26 24.47 4.61 -44.36
C GLU A 26 23.73 5.26 -43.18
N LEU A 27 23.11 6.42 -43.40
CA LEU A 27 22.32 7.11 -42.39
C LEU A 27 21.12 6.26 -41.93
N ASN A 28 20.37 5.66 -42.86
CA ASN A 28 19.26 4.75 -42.53
C ASN A 28 19.74 3.56 -41.67
N ARG A 29 20.91 2.99 -41.98
CA ARG A 29 21.50 1.90 -41.20
C ARG A 29 21.85 2.34 -39.78
N VAL A 30 22.46 3.51 -39.63
CA VAL A 30 22.83 4.07 -38.31
C VAL A 30 21.58 4.37 -37.48
N GLU A 31 20.58 5.01 -38.10
CA GLU A 31 19.31 5.32 -37.44
C GLU A 31 18.59 4.04 -36.98
N TYR A 32 18.50 3.02 -37.85
CA TYR A 32 17.93 1.72 -37.50
C TYR A 32 18.63 1.09 -36.29
N ASN A 33 19.96 1.08 -36.28
CA ASN A 33 20.75 0.52 -35.19
C ASN A 33 20.55 1.29 -33.87
N ASN A 34 20.49 2.62 -33.94
CA ASN A 34 20.23 3.46 -32.77
C ASN A 34 18.82 3.24 -32.23
N ASN A 35 17.80 3.20 -33.08
CA ASN A 35 16.44 2.89 -32.66
C ASN A 35 16.33 1.50 -32.02
N HIS A 36 17.02 0.49 -32.56
CA HIS A 36 17.09 -0.84 -31.94
C HIS A 36 17.87 -0.86 -30.62
N ARG A 37 18.85 0.03 -30.45
CA ARG A 37 19.57 0.21 -29.19
C ARG A 37 18.69 0.85 -28.12
N GLU A 38 17.93 1.88 -28.48
CA GLU A 38 17.05 2.61 -27.56
C GLU A 38 15.77 1.85 -27.21
N THR A 39 15.13 1.20 -28.18
CA THR A 39 13.88 0.45 -27.94
C THR A 39 14.05 -0.73 -26.99
N ARG A 40 15.24 -1.35 -26.94
CA ARG A 40 15.59 -2.38 -25.93
C ARG A 40 15.63 -1.86 -24.49
N ARG A 41 15.63 -0.53 -24.30
CA ARG A 41 15.60 0.14 -22.99
C ARG A 41 14.23 0.75 -22.68
N HIS A 42 13.32 0.75 -23.64
CA HIS A 42 11.96 1.22 -23.41
C HIS A 42 11.17 0.17 -22.62
N ILE A 43 10.40 0.66 -21.66
CA ILE A 43 9.42 -0.11 -20.91
C ILE A 43 8.09 0.55 -21.20
N SER A 44 7.09 -0.26 -21.59
CA SER A 44 5.72 0.25 -21.78
C SER A 44 5.19 0.72 -20.42
N LEU A 45 4.73 1.96 -20.35
CA LEU A 45 4.02 2.47 -19.18
C LEU A 45 2.57 2.00 -19.12
N ASP A 46 2.09 1.35 -20.18
CA ASP A 46 0.74 0.79 -20.35
C ASP A 46 0.73 -0.74 -20.19
N THR A 47 1.64 -1.29 -19.38
CA THR A 47 1.43 -2.62 -18.83
C THR A 47 0.40 -2.44 -17.72
N GLY A 48 -0.83 -2.92 -17.94
CA GLY A 48 -1.94 -2.78 -17.01
C GLY A 48 -1.56 -3.04 -15.55
N LEU A 49 -2.39 -2.55 -14.63
CA LEU A 49 -2.27 -2.48 -13.16
C LEU A 49 -1.54 -3.61 -12.41
N GLU A 50 -1.29 -4.77 -13.03
CA GLU A 50 -0.45 -5.87 -12.55
C GLU A 50 0.99 -5.46 -12.17
N HIS A 51 1.59 -4.45 -12.80
CA HIS A 51 2.97 -4.02 -12.48
C HIS A 51 3.05 -2.73 -11.67
N SER A 52 1.96 -2.33 -10.99
CA SER A 52 1.86 -1.12 -10.18
C SER A 52 2.68 -1.12 -8.87
N GLU A 53 3.70 -1.97 -8.74
CA GLU A 53 4.59 -1.96 -7.57
C GLU A 53 5.32 -0.61 -7.40
N TRP A 54 5.67 0.06 -8.49
CA TRP A 54 6.26 1.41 -8.48
C TRP A 54 5.24 2.53 -8.22
N LEU A 55 3.94 2.23 -8.32
CA LEU A 55 2.84 3.14 -7.97
C LEU A 55 2.33 2.90 -6.53
N ARG A 56 2.77 1.83 -5.88
CA ARG A 56 2.30 1.43 -4.55
C ARG A 56 2.92 2.35 -3.50
N SER A 57 2.10 3.20 -2.86
CA SER A 57 2.56 3.88 -1.65
C SER A 57 2.63 2.86 -0.50
N TYR A 58 3.79 2.80 0.14
CA TYR A 58 3.96 2.05 1.40
C TYR A 58 3.43 2.83 2.61
N ASP A 59 3.15 4.11 2.44
CA ASP A 59 2.41 4.88 3.43
C ASP A 59 1.04 4.25 3.59
N SER A 60 0.68 3.94 4.84
CA SER A 60 -0.66 3.52 5.21
C SER A 60 -1.64 4.49 4.58
N ASP A 61 -2.61 3.96 3.85
CA ASP A 61 -3.70 4.71 3.25
C ASP A 61 -4.18 5.80 4.23
N VAL A 62 -4.19 7.06 3.80
CA VAL A 62 -4.57 8.21 4.63
C VAL A 62 -5.93 7.96 5.30
N TYR A 63 -6.83 7.27 4.61
CA TYR A 63 -8.11 6.84 5.18
C TYR A 63 -7.97 5.85 6.34
N GLN A 64 -7.00 4.92 6.28
CA GLN A 64 -6.70 4.02 7.39
C GLN A 64 -6.09 4.75 8.59
N GLN A 65 -5.27 5.77 8.37
CA GLN A 65 -4.73 6.59 9.47
C GLN A 65 -5.82 7.35 10.19
N ILE A 66 -6.71 8.02 9.45
CA ILE A 66 -7.84 8.77 10.02
C ILE A 66 -8.78 7.84 10.78
N ALA A 67 -9.14 6.68 10.19
CA ALA A 67 -9.96 5.69 10.86
C ALA A 67 -9.31 5.17 12.16
N ALA A 68 -8.00 4.92 12.15
CA ALA A 68 -7.27 4.50 13.34
C ALA A 68 -7.26 5.57 14.45
N GLU A 69 -7.20 6.85 14.09
CA GLU A 69 -7.28 7.95 15.06
C GLU A 69 -8.67 8.07 15.69
N GLU A 70 -9.74 7.95 14.88
CA GLU A 70 -11.12 7.93 15.35
C GLU A 70 -11.38 6.73 16.26
N ASP A 71 -10.95 5.53 15.85
CA ASP A 71 -11.03 4.31 16.66
C ASP A 71 -10.28 4.47 17.99
N ALA A 72 -9.07 5.05 17.97
CA ALA A 72 -8.30 5.32 19.18
C ALA A 72 -9.00 6.33 20.11
N ALA A 73 -9.67 7.34 19.57
CA ALA A 73 -10.48 8.27 20.35
C ALA A 73 -11.68 7.57 21.01
N ASN A 74 -12.39 6.73 20.27
CA ASN A 74 -13.53 5.96 20.78
C ASN A 74 -13.10 4.97 21.86
N ILE A 75 -11.97 4.27 21.67
CA ILE A 75 -11.40 3.35 22.65
C ILE A 75 -11.02 4.10 23.93
N ARG A 76 -10.38 5.27 23.83
CA ARG A 76 -10.04 6.10 25.00
C ARG A 76 -11.29 6.51 25.78
N ALA A 77 -12.32 6.99 25.09
CA ALA A 77 -13.59 7.35 25.74
C ALA A 77 -14.26 6.14 26.43
N ALA A 78 -14.20 4.96 25.81
CA ALA A 78 -14.75 3.74 26.38
C ALA A 78 -13.97 3.28 27.62
N ILE A 79 -12.64 3.40 27.62
CA ILE A 79 -11.81 3.13 28.79
C ILE A 79 -12.10 4.14 29.89
N ASP A 80 -12.24 5.43 29.56
CA ASP A 80 -12.51 6.48 30.54
C ASP A 80 -13.83 6.30 31.29
N ALA A 81 -14.85 5.74 30.63
CA ALA A 81 -16.14 5.40 31.22
C ALA A 81 -16.10 4.23 32.22
N LEU A 82 -15.00 3.46 32.27
CA LEU A 82 -14.83 2.39 33.26
C LEU A 82 -14.51 2.95 34.65
N SER A 83 -14.91 2.23 35.70
CA SER A 83 -14.52 2.59 37.07
C SER A 83 -13.04 2.29 37.33
N ASP A 84 -12.43 2.97 38.30
CA ASP A 84 -11.00 2.80 38.63
C ASP A 84 -10.64 1.34 38.95
N SER A 85 -11.54 0.61 39.60
CA SER A 85 -11.36 -0.82 39.89
C SER A 85 -11.42 -1.71 38.64
N GLN A 86 -12.13 -1.29 37.60
CA GLN A 86 -12.17 -1.99 36.31
C GLN A 86 -10.94 -1.66 35.47
N LYS A 87 -10.48 -0.41 35.51
CA LYS A 87 -9.24 0.04 34.86
C LYS A 87 -8.03 -0.69 35.42
N ASP A 88 -7.87 -0.75 36.74
CA ASP A 88 -6.80 -1.50 37.40
C ASP A 88 -6.78 -2.97 36.97
N LEU A 89 -7.94 -3.63 37.01
CA LEU A 89 -8.07 -5.03 36.60
C LEU A 89 -7.63 -5.26 35.14
N ILE A 90 -8.03 -4.39 34.21
CA ILE A 90 -7.63 -4.49 32.80
C ILE A 90 -6.14 -4.24 32.65
N GLN A 91 -5.62 -3.20 33.28
CA GLN A 91 -4.20 -2.84 33.20
C GLN A 91 -3.31 -3.98 33.71
N LYS A 92 -3.65 -4.58 34.86
CA LYS A 92 -2.89 -5.72 35.41
C LYS A 92 -2.89 -6.93 34.48
N ILE A 93 -4.02 -7.23 33.83
CA ILE A 93 -4.15 -8.44 33.02
C ILE A 93 -3.60 -8.24 31.60
N PHE A 94 -3.94 -7.13 30.95
CA PHE A 94 -3.65 -6.91 29.53
C PHE A 94 -2.35 -6.13 29.29
N ASP A 95 -2.02 -5.16 30.14
CA ASP A 95 -0.79 -4.36 29.96
C ASP A 95 0.39 -5.00 30.70
N GLU A 96 0.18 -5.45 31.95
CA GLU A 96 1.23 -6.08 32.76
C GLU A 96 1.32 -7.60 32.58
N GLY A 97 0.35 -8.22 31.89
CA GLY A 97 0.36 -9.65 31.58
C GLY A 97 0.14 -10.57 32.78
N MET A 98 -0.44 -10.08 33.89
CA MET A 98 -0.71 -10.88 35.08
C MET A 98 -1.79 -11.94 34.79
N SER A 99 -1.57 -13.17 35.27
CA SER A 99 -2.56 -14.23 35.16
C SER A 99 -3.80 -13.91 36.01
N ILE A 100 -4.98 -14.33 35.52
CA ILE A 100 -6.25 -14.22 36.27
C ILE A 100 -6.15 -14.90 37.65
N LYS A 101 -5.38 -16.00 37.74
CA LYS A 101 -5.19 -16.71 39.02
C LYS A 101 -4.40 -15.86 40.00
N ASP A 102 -3.29 -15.30 39.58
CA ASP A 102 -2.38 -14.51 40.41
C ASP A 102 -3.08 -13.21 40.89
N TYR A 103 -3.83 -12.56 40.01
CA TYR A 103 -4.65 -11.39 40.39
C TYR A 103 -5.75 -11.77 41.38
N ALA A 104 -6.39 -12.93 41.21
CA ALA A 104 -7.43 -13.41 42.11
C ALA A 104 -6.86 -13.75 43.51
N GLU A 105 -5.67 -14.36 43.57
CA GLU A 105 -4.94 -14.62 44.81
C GLU A 105 -4.55 -13.34 45.53
N ALA A 106 -4.01 -12.34 44.82
CA ALA A 106 -3.69 -11.02 45.37
C ALA A 106 -4.92 -10.31 45.94
N CYS A 107 -6.09 -10.48 45.31
CA CYS A 107 -7.35 -9.92 45.77
C CYS A 107 -8.08 -10.80 46.81
N GLY A 108 -7.60 -12.00 47.12
CA GLY A 108 -8.26 -12.95 48.02
C GLY A 108 -9.61 -13.49 47.51
N VAL A 109 -9.83 -13.49 46.18
CA VAL A 109 -11.09 -13.92 45.54
C VAL A 109 -10.90 -15.17 44.69
N LYS A 110 -11.99 -15.86 44.37
CA LYS A 110 -11.93 -17.00 43.46
C LYS A 110 -11.66 -16.52 42.02
N PRO A 111 -10.85 -17.23 41.22
CA PRO A 111 -10.60 -16.87 39.82
C PRO A 111 -11.87 -16.69 38.99
N SER A 112 -12.93 -17.46 39.28
CA SER A 112 -14.23 -17.33 38.61
C SER A 112 -14.89 -15.96 38.80
N ALA A 113 -14.68 -15.32 39.96
CA ALA A 113 -15.20 -13.98 40.22
C ALA A 113 -14.52 -12.94 39.32
N ILE A 114 -13.21 -13.07 39.10
CA ILE A 114 -12.46 -12.20 38.18
C ILE A 114 -12.94 -12.42 36.74
N SER A 115 -13.11 -13.67 36.30
CA SER A 115 -13.65 -13.96 34.96
C SER A 115 -15.03 -13.33 34.74
N HIS A 116 -15.90 -13.35 35.75
CA HIS A 116 -17.20 -12.66 35.67
C HIS A 116 -17.06 -11.14 35.59
N ARG A 117 -16.15 -10.53 36.36
CA ARG A 117 -15.85 -9.09 36.28
C ARG A 117 -15.38 -8.70 34.87
N ILE A 118 -14.43 -9.44 34.30
CA ILE A 118 -13.94 -9.21 32.93
C ILE A 118 -15.08 -9.32 31.91
N ARG A 119 -15.96 -10.32 32.05
CA ARG A 119 -17.12 -10.47 31.17
C ARG A 119 -18.04 -9.25 31.23
N THR A 120 -18.34 -8.74 32.42
CA THR A 120 -19.17 -7.54 32.58
C THR A 120 -18.51 -6.33 31.95
N ILE A 121 -17.21 -6.13 32.16
CA ILE A 121 -16.46 -5.04 31.54
C ILE A 121 -16.53 -5.14 30.01
N ARG A 122 -16.31 -6.33 29.44
CA ARG A 122 -16.40 -6.57 28.00
C ARG A 122 -17.78 -6.22 27.44
N ASN A 123 -18.85 -6.57 28.15
CA ASN A 123 -20.21 -6.25 27.73
C ASN A 123 -20.46 -4.73 27.75
N ASN A 124 -19.99 -4.04 28.78
CA ASN A 124 -20.11 -2.58 28.87
C ASN A 124 -19.34 -1.89 27.75
N LEU A 125 -18.09 -2.29 27.51
CA LEU A 125 -17.26 -1.75 26.42
C LEU A 125 -17.90 -2.00 25.05
N LYS A 126 -18.55 -3.16 24.85
CA LYS A 126 -19.25 -3.49 23.60
C LYS A 126 -20.45 -2.57 23.33
N GLU A 127 -21.14 -2.12 24.38
CA GLU A 127 -22.24 -1.17 24.21
C GLU A 127 -21.75 0.27 23.97
N ILE A 128 -20.55 0.62 24.45
CA ILE A 128 -19.95 1.95 24.23
C ILE A 128 -19.27 2.05 22.86
N LEU A 129 -18.66 0.96 22.38
CA LEU A 129 -17.94 0.88 21.09
C LEU A 129 -18.84 0.45 19.92
N LYS A 130 -20.16 0.52 20.08
CA LYS A 130 -21.16 0.22 19.05
C LYS A 130 -21.39 1.43 18.16
#